data_AF-A0A973Z189-F1
#
_entry.id   AF-A0A973Z189-F1
#
_cell.length_a   1.000
_cell.length_b   1.000
_cell.length_c   1.000
_cell.angle_alpha   90.00
_cell.angle_beta   90.00
_cell.angle_gamma   90.00
#
_symmetry.space_group_name_H-M   'P 1'
#
loop_
_entity.id
_entity.type
_entity.pdbx_description
1 polymer ?
#
loop_
_entity_poly.entity_id
_entity_poly.type
_entity_poly.pdbx_seq_one_letter_code
_entity_poly.pdbx_strand_id
1 'polypeptide(L)' 'MTNNTIYDEPGDVDAEDGIVSLKGPDAVDIKLTPDAAEETSERLNTGAMKARGQRFFSEKNGG' A
#
# COMPACT_ATOMS: atom_id res chain seq x y z
N MET A 1 -0.76 -14.48 15.05
CA MET A 1 -0.44 -15.03 13.73
C MET A 1 -0.47 -13.89 12.74
N THR A 2 0.61 -13.65 11.99
CA THR A 2 0.64 -12.59 10.99
C THR A 2 -0.16 -13.05 9.79
N ASN A 3 -1.28 -12.39 9.52
CA ASN A 3 -2.10 -12.68 8.35
C ASN A 3 -1.32 -12.20 7.12
N ASN A 4 -1.00 -13.10 6.19
CA ASN A 4 -0.17 -12.81 5.01
C ASN A 4 -0.99 -12.82 3.71
N THR A 5 -2.30 -12.57 3.83
CA THR A 5 -3.22 -12.44 2.71
C THR A 5 -2.78 -11.30 1.79
N ILE A 6 -2.79 -11.57 0.48
CA ILE A 6 -2.57 -10.57 -0.56
C ILE A 6 -3.95 -10.06 -0.98
N TYR A 7 -4.16 -8.75 -0.86
CA TYR A 7 -5.37 -8.08 -1.30
C TYR A 7 -5.14 -7.42 -2.67
N ASP A 8 -6.12 -7.51 -3.56
CA ASP A 8 -6.17 -6.81 -4.85
C ASP A 8 -7.05 -5.54 -4.80
N GLU A 9 -7.91 -5.44 -3.79
CA GLU A 9 -8.68 -4.23 -3.48
C GLU A 9 -7.78 -3.16 -2.82
N PRO A 10 -7.89 -1.88 -3.24
CA PRO A 10 -7.18 -0.79 -2.59
C PRO A 10 -7.78 -0.49 -1.20
N GLY A 11 -6.97 0.10 -0.32
CA GLY A 11 -7.49 0.71 0.91
C GLY A 11 -8.21 2.03 0.63
N ASP A 12 -9.08 2.44 1.55
CA ASP A 12 -9.79 3.71 1.52
C ASP A 12 -9.03 4.79 2.31
N VAL A 13 -9.00 6.02 1.81
CA VAL A 13 -8.26 7.13 2.41
C VAL A 13 -9.18 8.30 2.67
N ASP A 14 -9.17 8.81 3.89
CA ASP A 14 -9.97 9.97 4.32
C ASP A 14 -9.14 10.93 5.19
N ALA A 15 -9.58 12.17 5.33
CA ALA A 15 -8.91 13.20 6.13
C ALA A 15 -9.90 13.99 6.99
N GLU A 16 -9.67 13.98 8.30
CA GLU A 16 -10.51 14.67 9.30
C GLU A 16 -9.61 15.23 10.41
N ASP A 17 -9.92 16.45 10.89
CA ASP A 17 -9.19 17.12 11.99
C ASP A 17 -7.65 17.17 11.83
N GLY A 18 -7.18 17.33 10.58
CA GLY A 18 -5.74 17.41 10.27
C GLY A 18 -5.01 16.06 10.35
N ILE A 19 -5.73 14.95 10.41
CA ILE A 19 -5.21 13.59 10.41
C ILE A 19 -5.71 12.87 9.16
N VAL A 20 -4.81 12.14 8.50
CA VAL A 20 -5.14 11.25 7.39
C VAL A 20 -5.37 9.84 7.95
N SER A 21 -6.45 9.20 7.55
CA SER A 21 -6.75 7.80 7.87
C SER A 21 -6.66 6.94 6.61
N LEU A 22 -6.02 5.76 6.73
CA LEU A 22 -5.99 4.72 5.71
C LEU A 22 -6.64 3.47 6.29
N LYS A 23 -7.76 3.06 5.69
CA LYS A 23 -8.52 1.87 6.05
C LYS A 23 -8.24 0.76 5.04
N GLY A 24 -7.54 -0.29 5.49
CA GLY A 24 -7.26 -1.48 4.71
C GLY A 24 -8.46 -2.42 4.60
N PRO A 25 -8.47 -3.31 3.60
CA PRO A 25 -9.53 -4.30 3.38
C PRO A 25 -9.68 -5.33 4.52
N ASP A 26 -8.74 -5.36 5.47
CA ASP A 26 -8.75 -6.25 6.64
C ASP A 26 -8.92 -5.52 7.97
N ALA A 27 -9.52 -4.32 7.93
CA ALA A 27 -9.74 -3.45 9.07
C ALA A 27 -8.45 -2.92 9.73
N VAL A 28 -7.33 -2.91 9.02
CA VAL A 28 -6.16 -2.09 9.38
C VAL A 28 -6.53 -0.61 9.23
N ASP A 29 -6.53 0.13 10.34
CA ASP A 29 -6.75 1.58 10.36
C ASP A 29 -5.45 2.27 10.79
N ILE A 30 -4.82 3.01 9.88
CA ILE A 30 -3.57 3.73 10.12
C ILE A 30 -3.88 5.23 10.09
N LYS A 31 -3.47 5.93 11.15
CA LYS A 31 -3.56 7.40 11.24
C LYS A 31 -2.19 8.02 11.01
N LEU A 32 -2.14 9.00 10.11
CA LEU A 32 -0.93 9.69 9.68
C LEU A 32 -1.12 11.20 9.81
N THR A 33 -0.02 11.90 10.07
CA THR A 33 0.03 13.34 9.77
C THR A 33 0.00 13.55 8.26
N PRO A 34 -0.35 14.74 7.76
CA PRO A 34 -0.35 15.03 6.33
C PRO A 34 1.01 14.72 5.66
N ASP A 35 2.11 15.21 6.25
CA ASP A 35 3.47 14.98 5.72
C ASP A 35 3.83 13.48 5.69
N ALA A 36 3.43 12.72 6.73
CA ALA A 36 3.68 11.29 6.78
C ALA A 36 2.84 10.52 5.74
N ALA A 37 1.62 10.98 5.46
CA ALA A 37 0.77 10.41 4.42
C ALA A 37 1.36 10.65 3.02
N GLU A 38 1.84 11.87 2.75
CA GLU A 38 2.51 12.22 1.50
C GLU A 38 3.73 11.32 1.26
N GLU A 39 4.65 11.26 2.22
CA GLU A 39 5.86 10.42 2.09
C GLU A 39 5.51 8.93 1.97
N THR A 40 4.49 8.46 2.69
CA THR A 40 4.02 7.07 2.59
C THR A 40 3.48 6.77 1.19
N SER A 41 2.75 7.70 0.58
CA SER A 41 2.21 7.54 -0.78
C SER A 41 3.33 7.35 -1.83
N GLU A 42 4.42 8.11 -1.72
CA GLU A 42 5.57 8.01 -2.62
C GLU A 42 6.29 6.66 -2.46
N ARG A 43 6.47 6.22 -1.20
CA ARG A 43 7.08 4.93 -0.87
C ARG A 43 6.22 3.77 -1.39
N LEU A 44 4.90 3.84 -1.24
CA LEU A 44 3.96 2.85 -1.77
C LEU A 44 4.02 2.78 -3.30
N ASN A 45 4.02 3.91 -3.99
CA ASN A 45 4.12 3.95 -5.45
C ASN A 45 5.45 3.34 -5.94
N THR A 46 6.56 3.69 -5.28
CA THR A 46 7.88 3.12 -5.55
C THR A 46 7.89 1.60 -5.34
N GLY A 47 7.29 1.12 -4.25
CA GLY A 47 7.14 -0.31 -3.97
C GLY A 47 6.33 -1.04 -5.03
N ALA A 48 5.21 -0.46 -5.46
CA ALA A 48 4.34 -1.02 -6.50
C ALA A 48 5.07 -1.15 -7.85
N MET A 49 5.86 -0.15 -8.25
CA MET A 49 6.69 -0.22 -9.46
C MET A 49 7.72 -1.36 -9.39
N LYS A 50 8.41 -1.51 -8.25
CA LYS A 50 9.36 -2.60 -8.03
C LYS A 50 8.69 -3.97 -8.12
N ALA A 51 7.55 -4.15 -7.45
CA ALA A 51 6.80 -5.41 -7.47
C ALA A 51 6.33 -5.79 -8.88
N ARG A 52 5.84 -4.82 -9.67
CA ARG A 52 5.48 -5.05 -11.08
C ARG A 52 6.69 -5.50 -11.91
N GLY A 53 7.84 -4.87 -11.72
CA GLY A 53 9.08 -5.28 -12.38
C GLY A 53 9.50 -6.70 -12.00
N GLN A 54 9.48 -7.05 -10.72
CA GLN A 54 9.78 -8.40 -10.23
C GLN A 54 8.87 -9.45 -10.85
N ARG A 55 7.55 -9.18 -10.92
CA ARG A 55 6.59 -10.08 -11.55
C ARG A 55 6.90 -10.31 -13.03
N PHE A 56 7.18 -9.24 -13.78
CA PHE A 56 7.55 -9.33 -15.19
C PHE A 56 8.79 -10.19 -15.44
N PHE A 57 9.85 -10.02 -14.63
CA PHE A 57 11.07 -10.83 -14.77
C PHE A 57 10.87 -12.28 -14.29
N SER A 58 10.04 -12.51 -13.28
CA SER A 58 9.70 -13.86 -12.82
C SER A 58 8.95 -14.64 -13.89
N GLU A 59 7.98 -14.01 -14.56
CA GLU A 59 7.21 -14.62 -15.65
C GLU A 59 8.10 -14.93 -16.87
N LYS A 60 9.08 -14.07 -17.17
CA LYS A 60 10.00 -14.24 -18.31
C LYS A 60 11.10 -15.31 -18.09
N ASN A 61 11.52 -15.53 -16.85
CA ASN A 61 12.57 -16.51 -16.52
C ASN A 61 12.04 -17.91 -16.20
N GLY A 62 10.71 -18.06 -16.08
CA GLY A 62 10.04 -19.33 -15.75
C GLY A 62 9.28 -19.99 -16.90
N GLY A 63 9.36 -19.45 -18.12
CA GLY A 63 8.75 -20.01 -19.34
C GLY A 63 9.77 -20.31 -20.43
#